data_AF-A0AAF0DLA3-F1
#
_entry.id   AF-A0AAF0DLA3-F1
#
_cell.length_a   1.000
_cell.length_b   1.000
_cell.length_c   1.000
_cell.angle_alpha   90.00
_cell.angle_beta   90.00
_cell.angle_gamma   90.00
#
_symmetry.space_group_name_H-M   'P 1'
#
loop_
_entity.id
_entity.type
_entity.pdbx_description
1 polymer ?
#
loop_
_entity_poly.entity_id
_entity_poly.type
_entity_poly.pdbx_seq_one_letter_code
_entity_poly.pdbx_strand_id
1 'polypeptide(L)'
;MLKRLTSLKICVQVDSDSSPVLNEVKMLKHLKQFKEEAEAADLAYVKFARFADDIFEVDDLTGRHYCMTFKPHPCSVRTLQKVFPDAALPKLLIRSTVHRVLFGLNFLRGIGHINILISHPQIC
;
A
#
# COMPACT_ATOMS: atom_id res chain seq x y z
N MET A 1 -1.21 -19.97 -19.89
CA MET A 1 -0.66 -18.88 -19.05
C MET A 1 -1.80 -17.93 -18.69
N LEU A 2 -2.20 -17.84 -17.41
CA LEU A 2 -3.27 -16.92 -16.99
C LEU A 2 -2.70 -15.50 -16.91
N LYS A 3 -3.33 -14.54 -17.61
CA LYS A 3 -2.97 -13.12 -17.52
C LYS A 3 -3.37 -12.60 -16.13
N ARG A 4 -2.40 -12.03 -15.39
CA ARG A 4 -2.65 -11.43 -14.07
C ARG A 4 -2.65 -9.90 -14.20
N LEU A 5 -3.71 -9.25 -13.73
CA LEU A 5 -3.75 -7.80 -13.63
C LEU A 5 -2.84 -7.31 -12.49
N THR A 6 -2.12 -6.22 -12.73
CA THR A 6 -1.28 -5.55 -11.73
C THR A 6 -1.48 -4.04 -11.82
N SER A 7 -1.33 -3.34 -10.69
CA SER A 7 -1.23 -1.88 -10.69
C SER A 7 0.24 -1.49 -10.66
N LEU A 8 0.64 -0.61 -11.59
CA LEU A 8 1.98 -0.05 -11.67
C LEU A 8 1.97 1.39 -11.15
N LYS A 9 2.80 1.69 -10.16
CA LYS A 9 3.10 3.05 -9.70
C LYS A 9 4.46 3.46 -10.25
N ILE A 10 4.50 4.54 -11.03
CA ILE A 10 5.72 5.11 -11.58
C ILE A 10 5.98 6.41 -10.83
N CYS A 11 7.13 6.49 -10.15
CA CYS A 11 7.56 7.67 -9.42
C CYS A 11 8.59 8.44 -10.24
N VAL A 12 8.36 9.74 -10.41
CA VAL A 12 9.35 10.66 -10.98
C VAL A 12 10.28 11.10 -9.85
N GLN A 13 11.58 10.87 -10.00
CA GLN A 13 12.56 11.29 -9.02
C GLN A 13 12.75 12.82 -9.07
N VAL A 14 12.67 13.46 -7.91
CA VAL A 14 13.13 14.85 -7.72
C VAL A 14 14.36 14.75 -6.83
N ASP A 15 15.54 15.10 -7.38
CA ASP A 15 16.83 14.90 -6.71
C ASP A 15 16.90 15.67 -5.38
N SER A 16 16.79 14.91 -4.29
CA SER A 16 17.07 15.39 -2.93
C SER A 16 17.37 14.21 -2.02
N ASP A 17 18.27 14.41 -1.05
CA ASP A 17 18.69 13.38 -0.07
C ASP A 17 17.54 12.89 0.83
N SER A 18 16.43 13.63 0.87
CA SER A 18 15.19 13.28 1.58
C SER A 18 14.05 12.87 0.64
N SER A 19 14.37 12.29 -0.52
CA SER A 19 13.37 11.87 -1.53
C SER A 19 12.28 10.97 -0.92
N PRO A 20 11.00 11.41 -0.94
CA PRO A 20 9.87 10.60 -0.47
C PRO A 20 9.77 9.24 -1.19
N VAL A 21 10.21 9.18 -2.45
CA VAL A 21 10.23 7.97 -3.26
C VAL A 21 11.21 6.95 -2.71
N LEU A 22 12.43 7.38 -2.36
CA LEU A 22 13.44 6.49 -1.79
C LEU A 22 13.03 5.99 -0.40
N ASN A 23 12.35 6.82 0.40
CA ASN A 23 11.79 6.40 1.67
C ASN A 23 10.71 5.34 1.49
N GLU A 24 9.79 5.53 0.54
CA GLU A 24 8.77 4.53 0.22
C GLU A 24 9.38 3.21 -0.29
N VAL A 25 10.37 3.27 -1.18
CA VAL A 25 11.08 2.09 -1.68
C VAL A 25 11.78 1.33 -0.56
N LYS A 26 12.51 2.03 0.32
CA LYS A 26 13.18 1.42 1.48
C LYS A 26 12.16 0.74 2.40
N MET A 27 11.04 1.40 2.70
CA MET A 27 9.97 0.81 3.51
C MET A 27 9.36 -0.42 2.84
N LEU A 28 9.03 -0.37 1.55
CA LEU A 28 8.42 -1.51 0.85
C LEU A 28 9.35 -2.72 0.75
N LYS A 29 10.65 -2.50 0.51
CA LYS A 29 11.67 -3.57 0.51
C LYS A 29 11.77 -4.23 1.89
N HIS A 30 11.73 -3.44 2.95
CA HIS A 30 11.76 -3.96 4.31
C HIS A 30 10.48 -4.70 4.69
N LEU A 31 9.31 -4.17 4.32
CA LEU A 31 8.01 -4.84 4.50
C LEU A 31 7.95 -6.21 3.80
N LYS A 32 8.62 -6.36 2.65
CA LYS A 32 8.68 -7.64 1.93
C LYS A 32 9.31 -8.76 2.77
N GLN A 33 10.32 -8.46 3.57
CA GLN A 33 10.96 -9.45 4.45
C GLN A 33 9.95 -9.99 5.48
N PHE A 34 9.21 -9.11 6.14
CA PHE A 34 8.17 -9.52 7.09
C PHE A 34 6.99 -10.23 6.42
N LYS A 35 6.67 -9.89 5.17
CA LYS A 35 5.64 -10.60 4.41
C LYS A 35 6.01 -12.07 4.27
N GLU A 36 7.24 -12.36 3.86
CA GLU A 36 7.72 -13.72 3.64
C GLU A 36 7.72 -14.53 4.95
N GLU A 37 8.19 -13.93 6.05
CA GLU A 37 8.13 -14.53 7.39
C GLU A 37 6.70 -14.81 7.86
N ALA A 38 5.80 -13.84 7.67
CA ALA A 38 4.43 -13.95 8.10
C ALA A 38 3.60 -14.91 7.24
N GLU A 39 3.88 -15.01 5.94
CA GLU A 39 3.29 -16.03 5.05
C GLU A 39 3.77 -17.44 5.43
N ALA A 40 5.04 -17.61 5.79
CA ALA A 40 5.57 -18.88 6.27
C ALA A 40 4.94 -19.33 7.60
N ALA A 41 4.54 -18.38 8.45
CA ALA A 41 3.87 -18.62 9.72
C ALA A 41 2.32 -18.65 9.61
N ASP A 42 1.75 -18.60 8.40
CA ASP A 42 0.30 -18.53 8.10
C ASP A 42 -0.45 -17.43 8.87
N LEU A 43 0.20 -16.27 9.01
CA LEU A 43 -0.35 -15.17 9.78
C LEU A 43 -1.31 -14.34 8.92
N ALA A 44 -2.58 -14.33 9.33
CA ALA A 44 -3.66 -13.69 8.57
C ALA A 44 -3.50 -12.17 8.39
N TYR A 45 -2.64 -11.52 9.18
CA TYR A 45 -2.48 -10.07 9.16
C TYR A 45 -1.81 -9.53 7.89
N VAL A 46 -1.08 -10.36 7.14
CA VAL A 46 -0.46 -10.00 5.84
C VAL A 46 -1.53 -9.52 4.85
N LYS A 47 -2.77 -9.98 5.00
CA LYS A 47 -3.89 -9.62 4.12
C LYS A 47 -4.40 -8.19 4.34
N PHE A 48 -3.98 -7.50 5.40
CA PHE A 48 -4.42 -6.14 5.74
C PHE A 48 -3.38 -5.05 5.44
N ALA A 49 -2.18 -5.42 4.96
CA ALA A 49 -1.15 -4.48 4.55
C ALA A 49 -0.88 -4.61 3.04
N ARG A 50 -0.46 -3.51 2.41
CA ARG A 50 -0.09 -3.49 1.00
C ARG A 50 1.40 -3.75 0.86
N PHE A 51 1.74 -4.78 0.09
CA PHE A 51 3.12 -5.12 -0.24
C PHE A 51 3.36 -4.94 -1.74
N ALA A 52 4.55 -4.47 -2.10
CA ALA A 52 4.98 -4.46 -3.49
C ALA A 52 5.23 -5.90 -3.94
N ASP A 53 4.70 -6.27 -5.10
CA ASP A 53 5.03 -7.54 -5.75
C ASP A 53 6.44 -7.47 -6.34
N ASP A 54 6.78 -6.32 -6.93
CA ASP A 54 8.09 -6.04 -7.51
C ASP A 54 8.44 -4.55 -7.43
N ILE A 55 9.74 -4.24 -7.37
CA ILE A 55 10.29 -2.89 -7.35
C ILE A 55 11.52 -2.87 -8.25
N PHE A 56 11.48 -2.05 -9.30
CA PHE A 56 12.56 -1.91 -10.27
C PHE A 56 12.75 -0.45 -10.70
N GLU A 57 13.89 -0.19 -11.33
CA GLU A 57 14.26 1.14 -11.82
C GLU A 57 14.22 1.13 -13.36
N VAL A 58 13.78 2.24 -13.95
CA VAL A 58 13.83 2.48 -15.39
C VAL A 58 14.48 3.83 -15.61
N ASP A 59 15.56 3.86 -16.38
CA ASP A 59 16.20 5.10 -16.80
C ASP A 59 15.67 5.48 -18.20
N ASP A 60 15.28 6.74 -18.38
CA ASP A 60 14.87 7.29 -19.68
C ASP A 60 15.42 8.70 -19.90
N LEU A 61 14.97 9.36 -20.98
CA LEU A 61 15.39 10.71 -21.36
C LEU A 61 15.00 11.79 -20.32
N THR A 62 14.06 11.50 -19.43
CA THR A 62 13.55 12.39 -18.39
C THR A 62 14.15 12.11 -17.01
N GLY A 63 14.88 11.00 -16.86
CA GLY A 63 15.66 10.67 -15.68
C GLY A 63 15.44 9.25 -15.20
N ARG A 64 15.73 9.03 -13.91
CA ARG A 64 15.51 7.74 -13.25
C ARG A 64 14.10 7.68 -12.65
N HIS A 65 13.41 6.58 -12.93
CA HIS A 65 12.07 6.32 -12.42
C HIS A 65 12.04 5.06 -11.55
N TYR A 66 11.46 5.19 -10.36
CA TYR A 66 11.16 4.03 -9.51
C TYR A 66 9.77 3.49 -9.86
N CYS A 67 9.75 2.22 -10.25
CA CYS A 67 8.55 1.50 -10.63
C CYS A 67 8.21 0.46 -9.57
N MET A 68 6.96 0.47 -9.10
CA MET A 68 6.47 -0.45 -8.08
C MET A 68 5.20 -1.13 -8.56
N THR A 69 5.17 -2.46 -8.53
CA THR A 69 3.98 -3.24 -8.90
C THR A 69 3.26 -3.73 -7.65
N PHE A 70 1.94 -3.80 -7.74
CA PHE A 70 1.10 -4.29 -6.65
C PHE A 70 -0.09 -5.07 -7.19
N LYS A 71 -0.68 -5.92 -6.36
CA LYS A 71 -2.02 -6.45 -6.57
C LYS A 71 -3.01 -5.28 -6.76
N PRO A 72 -3.90 -5.32 -7.78
CA PRO A 72 -4.93 -4.32 -7.94
C PRO A 72 -5.83 -4.28 -6.70
N HIS A 73 -6.07 -3.08 -6.17
CA HIS A 73 -6.97 -2.86 -5.04
C HIS A 73 -8.26 -2.18 -5.50
N PRO A 74 -9.37 -2.37 -4.77
CA PRO A 74 -10.60 -1.63 -4.99
C PRO A 74 -10.41 -0.12 -4.87
N CYS A 75 -11.44 0.63 -5.23
CA CYS A 75 -11.42 2.07 -5.08
C CYS A 75 -11.27 2.48 -3.60
N SER A 76 -10.65 3.63 -3.36
CA SER A 76 -10.51 4.16 -2.01
C SER A 76 -11.86 4.40 -1.33
N VAL A 77 -11.87 4.43 0.01
CA VAL A 77 -13.04 4.81 0.83
C VAL A 77 -13.62 6.15 0.38
N ARG A 78 -12.77 7.11 -0.02
CA ARG A 78 -13.22 8.40 -0.55
C ARG A 78 -13.97 8.27 -1.88
N THR A 79 -13.49 7.42 -2.78
CA THR A 79 -14.21 7.15 -4.02
C THR A 79 -15.54 6.47 -3.73
N LEU A 80 -15.56 5.55 -2.76
CA LEU A 80 -16.79 4.88 -2.33
C LEU A 80 -17.80 5.88 -1.74
N GLN A 81 -17.36 6.81 -0.90
CA GLN A 81 -18.21 7.87 -0.33
C GLN A 81 -18.94 8.68 -1.40
N LYS A 82 -18.31 8.96 -2.55
CA LYS A 82 -18.94 9.73 -3.63
C LYS A 82 -20.14 9.02 -4.27
N VAL A 83 -20.28 7.70 -4.06
CA VAL A 83 -21.38 6.90 -4.61
C VAL A 83 -22.58 6.86 -3.66
N PHE A 84 -22.38 7.16 -2.37
CA PHE A 84 -23.45 7.15 -1.37
C PHE A 84 -24.04 8.56 -1.16
N PRO A 85 -25.37 8.66 -0.90
CA PRO A 85 -25.98 9.92 -0.49
C PRO A 85 -25.27 10.53 0.72
N ASP A 86 -25.10 11.85 0.73
CA ASP A 86 -24.47 12.62 1.81
C ASP A 86 -23.05 12.16 2.20
N ALA A 87 -22.36 11.45 1.31
CA ALA A 87 -21.07 10.79 1.59
C ALA A 87 -21.11 9.83 2.81
N ALA A 88 -22.31 9.38 3.19
CA ALA A 88 -22.55 8.56 4.37
C ALA A 88 -22.44 7.07 4.02
N LEU A 89 -21.39 6.41 4.51
CA LEU A 89 -21.22 4.98 4.32
C LEU A 89 -22.06 4.18 5.32
N PRO A 90 -22.67 3.06 4.91
CA PRO A 90 -23.34 2.12 5.81
C PRO A 90 -22.47 1.74 7.01
N LYS A 91 -23.05 1.74 8.22
CA LYS A 91 -22.36 1.43 9.48
C LYS A 91 -21.59 0.10 9.43
N LEU A 92 -22.13 -0.91 8.73
CA LEU A 92 -21.47 -2.21 8.55
C LEU A 92 -20.17 -2.10 7.74
N LEU A 93 -20.15 -1.29 6.69
CA LEU A 93 -18.94 -1.03 5.90
C LEU A 93 -17.90 -0.30 6.74
N ILE A 94 -18.30 0.76 7.46
CA ILE A 94 -17.41 1.50 8.36
C ILE A 94 -16.78 0.56 9.40
N ARG A 95 -17.60 -0.27 10.07
CA ARG A 95 -17.11 -1.20 11.10
C ARG A 95 -16.10 -2.20 10.52
N SER A 96 -16.38 -2.75 9.34
CA SER A 96 -15.46 -3.67 8.66
C SER A 96 -14.16 -2.98 8.26
N THR A 97 -14.22 -1.78 7.69
CA THR A 97 -13.05 -0.99 7.29
C THR A 97 -12.19 -0.63 8.50
N VAL A 98 -12.78 -0.10 9.58
CA VAL A 98 -12.06 0.23 10.82
C VAL A 98 -11.37 -0.99 11.39
N HIS A 99 -12.04 -2.15 11.43
CA HIS A 99 -11.44 -3.38 11.90
C HIS A 99 -10.21 -3.76 11.05
N ARG A 100 -10.30 -3.75 9.72
CA ARG A 100 -9.17 -4.06 8.84
C ARG A 100 -8.01 -3.08 9.01
N VAL A 101 -8.30 -1.79 9.14
CA VAL A 101 -7.27 -0.76 9.38
C VAL A 101 -6.57 -0.99 10.72
N LEU A 102 -7.31 -1.27 11.79
CA LEU A 102 -6.72 -1.53 13.11
C LEU A 102 -5.82 -2.78 13.11
N PHE A 103 -6.22 -3.83 12.40
CA PHE A 103 -5.37 -5.02 12.23
C PHE A 103 -4.11 -4.71 11.44
N GLY A 104 -4.22 -3.96 10.34
CA GLY A 104 -3.07 -3.49 9.58
C GLY A 104 -2.11 -2.64 10.41
N LEU A 105 -2.63 -1.69 11.19
CA LEU A 105 -1.83 -0.85 12.08
C LEU A 105 -1.16 -1.65 13.20
N ASN A 106 -1.86 -2.65 13.77
CA ASN A 106 -1.26 -3.51 14.78
C ASN A 106 -0.08 -4.32 14.22
N PHE A 107 -0.20 -4.82 12.99
CA PHE A 107 0.91 -5.46 12.29
C PHE A 107 2.08 -4.50 12.07
N LEU A 108 1.81 -3.31 11.53
CA LEU A 108 2.82 -2.29 11.26
C LEU A 108 3.55 -1.83 12.53
N ARG A 109 2.82 -1.74 13.65
CA ARG A 109 3.40 -1.48 14.97
C ARG A 109 4.31 -2.62 15.42
N GLY A 110 3.90 -3.87 15.22
CA GLY A 110 4.69 -5.05 15.59
C GLY A 110 6.05 -5.14 14.90
N ILE A 111 6.15 -4.61 13.67
CA ILE A 111 7.39 -4.57 12.89
C ILE A 111 8.20 -3.27 13.08
N GLY A 112 7.78 -2.37 13.99
CA GLY A 112 8.53 -1.16 14.34
C GLY A 112 8.29 0.08 13.44
N HIS A 113 7.25 0.09 12.60
CA HIS A 113 6.93 1.21 11.71
C HIS A 113 5.65 1.95 12.16
N ILE A 114 5.81 3.07 12.86
CA ILE A 114 4.69 3.87 13.40
C ILE A 114 4.24 5.03 12.48
N ASN A 115 5.05 5.41 11.49
CA ASN A 115 4.69 6.50 10.56
C ASN A 115 4.31 5.95 9.19
N ILE A 116 3.13 5.34 9.10
CA ILE A 116 2.51 5.04 7.81
C ILE A 116 1.35 5.99 7.61
N LEU A 117 1.45 6.76 6.52
CA LEU A 117 0.51 7.76 6.04
C LEU A 117 -0.94 7.25 6.04
N ILE A 118 -1.63 7.40 7.17
CA ILE A 118 -3.10 7.43 7.23
C ILE A 118 -3.53 8.79 6.69
N SER A 119 -3.22 9.06 5.43
CA SER A 119 -3.88 10.14 4.68
C SER A 119 -5.11 9.53 4.01
N HIS A 120 -6.20 10.29 4.02
CA HIS A 120 -7.53 9.88 3.60
C HIS A 120 -7.71 9.38 2.13
N PRO A 121 -6.70 9.35 1.21
CA PRO A 121 -6.84 8.58 -0.03
C PRO A 121 -6.20 7.17 -0.02
N GLN A 122 -5.54 6.73 1.06
CA GLN A 122 -4.77 5.46 1.08
C GLN A 122 -5.51 4.26 1.67
N ILE A 123 -6.73 4.43 2.17
CA ILE A 123 -7.58 3.33 2.65
C ILE A 123 -8.43 2.86 1.46
N CYS A 124 -8.12 1.67 0.93
CA CYS A 124 -8.91 0.95 -0.07
C CYS A 124 -9.56 -0.29 0.55
#